data_AF-A0A4R6KCY5-F1
#
_entry.id   AF-A0A4R6KCY5-F1
#
_cell.length_a   1.000
_cell.length_b   1.000
_cell.length_c   1.000
_cell.angle_alpha   90.00
_cell.angle_beta   90.00
_cell.angle_gamma   90.00
#
_symmetry.space_group_name_H-M   'P 1'
#
loop_
_entity.id
_entity.type
_entity.pdbx_description
1 polymer ?
#
loop_
_entity_poly.entity_id
_entity_poly.type
_entity_poly.pdbx_seq_one_letter_code
_entity_poly.pdbx_strand_id
1 'polypeptide(L)'
;MSRKLRAALGRVVRKMVPGHKPRRIENHDSLIIDLPGWNAGGDVLSDIRRIDSVSPLDHSLAGPAPLQRDCELECTQLISQLAERGALDAGTHDVLDDLIDTQGPMWHAHVSQEADARRRRGAQLYAVATQHYVEEAHTLSRLRDQEIAAIEVERHATGQLLGQNHPTTTSTGGQPIAAVAGPPSTDLDALLSPSTVDHDSPTAPADQSELAGDTAPRSAPAQQPAEIRASGGRASGWHKPQAAYESLTRHLVYLGAAAAAVVLVAAADMGMIKSTIDRLLGLPPRWSWLIAVGLTVAALNLPLIAGKLYRRSKATGHSTTPIQSVLLVAWFLIGASLLVMRWYAAAILPGQVSFEGQPADPSEAGTDRLVAIVLAAVYVATGALAWAEGYLLTNDAAATRRAAGRSARKLTSKRAESEAKLTRLAQTATAHRQELKTLADAERTAHKAVDGLIEHLKAHARVQAAHHLADPAATGITRLRPSRGRNTAAGA
;
A
#
# COMPACT_ATOMS: atom_id res chain seq x y z
N MET A 1 -7.44 -4.22 26.71
CA MET A 1 -8.28 -3.03 26.94
C MET A 1 -9.62 -3.17 26.18
N SER A 2 -10.74 -3.30 26.92
CA SER A 2 -12.03 -3.78 26.37
C SER A 2 -12.75 -2.76 25.48
N ARG A 3 -13.52 -3.22 24.49
CA ARG A 3 -14.34 -2.37 23.58
C ARG A 3 -15.29 -1.43 24.36
N LYS A 4 -15.73 -1.85 25.55
CA LYS A 4 -16.60 -1.05 26.44
C LYS A 4 -15.87 0.18 27.01
N LEU A 5 -14.58 0.07 27.32
CA LEU A 5 -13.77 1.18 27.84
C LEU A 5 -13.52 2.26 26.77
N ARG A 6 -13.30 1.85 25.50
CA ARG A 6 -13.17 2.77 24.36
C ARG A 6 -14.46 3.55 24.06
N ALA A 7 -15.61 2.89 24.19
CA ALA A 7 -16.92 3.54 24.01
C ALA A 7 -17.30 4.49 25.16
N ALA A 8 -16.76 4.27 26.38
CA ALA A 8 -16.93 5.18 27.51
C ALA A 8 -16.07 6.45 27.36
N LEU A 9 -14.79 6.30 27.03
CA LEU A 9 -13.88 7.42 26.78
C LEU A 9 -14.32 8.30 25.60
N GLY A 10 -14.82 7.69 24.52
CA GLY A 10 -15.34 8.42 23.37
C GLY A 10 -16.61 9.26 23.67
N ARG A 11 -17.35 8.95 24.74
CA ARG A 11 -18.52 9.74 25.17
C ARG A 11 -18.15 10.89 26.10
N VAL A 12 -17.11 10.74 26.91
CA VAL A 12 -16.61 11.80 27.81
C VAL A 12 -15.93 12.91 27.00
N VAL A 13 -15.08 12.55 26.04
CA VAL A 13 -14.39 13.53 25.17
C VAL A 13 -15.38 14.32 24.31
N ARG A 14 -16.47 13.69 23.85
CA ARG A 14 -17.51 14.34 23.04
C ARG A 14 -18.37 15.33 23.82
N LYS A 15 -18.41 15.24 25.16
CA LYS A 15 -19.13 16.19 26.02
C LYS A 15 -18.27 17.39 26.43
N MET A 16 -16.94 17.29 26.35
CA MET A 16 -16.05 18.34 26.83
C MET A 16 -15.66 19.38 25.76
N VAL A 17 -15.80 19.07 24.46
CA VAL A 17 -15.42 20.01 23.39
C VAL A 17 -16.44 19.93 22.23
N PRO A 18 -17.47 20.79 22.18
CA PRO A 18 -18.38 20.85 21.04
C PRO A 18 -17.62 21.43 19.83
N GLY A 19 -17.44 20.63 18.78
CA GLY A 19 -16.86 21.09 17.50
C GLY A 19 -15.67 20.29 16.98
N HIS A 20 -15.08 19.38 17.76
CA HIS A 20 -13.93 18.60 17.32
C HIS A 20 -14.34 17.25 16.69
N LYS A 21 -14.22 17.10 15.37
CA LYS A 21 -14.35 15.80 14.69
C LYS A 21 -13.11 14.95 15.02
N PRO A 22 -13.25 13.71 15.52
CA PRO A 22 -12.09 12.87 15.80
C PRO A 22 -11.39 12.51 14.49
N ARG A 23 -10.16 12.99 14.30
CA ARG A 23 -9.25 12.53 13.26
C ARG A 23 -8.97 11.05 13.50
N ARG A 24 -9.12 10.23 12.46
CA ARG A 24 -8.82 8.80 12.46
C ARG A 24 -7.33 8.64 12.77
N ILE A 25 -7.00 8.15 13.96
CA ILE A 25 -5.64 7.75 14.31
C ILE A 25 -5.40 6.42 13.59
N GLU A 26 -4.74 6.48 12.44
CA GLU A 26 -4.15 5.30 11.81
C GLU A 26 -2.88 4.97 12.59
N ASN A 27 -2.85 3.79 13.21
CA ASN A 27 -1.66 3.24 13.85
C ASN A 27 -0.61 3.02 12.75
N HIS A 28 0.35 3.94 12.66
CA HIS A 28 1.60 3.71 11.96
C HIS A 28 2.63 3.26 12.98
N ASP A 29 2.96 1.98 12.96
CA ASP A 29 4.23 1.47 13.50
C ASP A 29 5.33 1.92 12.53
N SER A 30 5.69 3.20 12.56
CA SER A 30 6.91 3.69 11.92
C SER A 30 8.06 3.49 12.89
N LEU A 31 9.04 2.70 12.49
CA LEU A 31 10.34 2.59 13.14
C LEU A 31 11.00 3.98 13.08
N ILE A 32 10.84 4.78 14.13
CA ILE A 32 11.58 6.03 14.28
C ILE A 32 13.02 5.63 14.60
N ILE A 33 13.92 5.79 13.64
CA ILE A 33 15.34 5.75 13.90
C ILE A 33 15.65 7.05 14.65
N ASP A 34 15.71 6.95 15.99
CA ASP A 34 16.16 8.06 16.84
C ASP A 34 17.65 8.30 16.57
N LEU A 35 17.94 9.26 15.69
CA LEU A 35 19.28 9.82 15.53
C LEU A 35 19.56 10.71 16.75
N PRO A 36 20.58 10.41 17.58
CA PRO A 36 20.83 11.14 18.81
C PRO A 36 21.27 12.58 18.52
N GLY A 37 20.53 13.56 19.06
CA GLY A 37 20.88 14.99 19.03
C GLY A 37 19.92 15.93 18.30
N TRP A 38 18.75 15.46 17.84
CA TRP A 38 17.88 16.24 16.96
C TRP A 38 16.57 16.72 17.62
N ASN A 39 16.60 17.94 18.16
CA ASN A 39 15.43 18.72 18.55
C ASN A 39 15.41 20.02 17.72
N ALA A 40 14.97 19.95 16.46
CA ALA A 40 14.67 21.12 15.65
C ALA A 40 13.18 21.06 15.23
N GLY A 41 12.48 22.18 15.44
CA GLY A 41 11.03 22.38 15.32
C GLY A 41 10.25 21.38 14.45
N GLY A 42 9.29 20.69 15.08
CA GLY A 42 8.46 19.63 14.49
C GLY A 42 7.54 20.03 13.33
N ASP A 43 7.61 21.26 12.79
CA ASP A 43 6.74 21.72 11.71
C ASP A 43 7.23 21.30 10.31
N VAL A 44 8.55 21.23 10.10
CA VAL A 44 9.10 20.99 8.74
C VAL A 44 8.91 19.54 8.29
N LEU A 45 8.91 18.58 9.21
CA LEU A 45 8.79 17.15 8.88
C LEU A 45 7.34 16.73 8.58
N SER A 46 6.33 17.41 9.12
CA SER A 46 4.92 17.07 8.84
C SER A 46 4.46 17.43 7.43
N ASP A 47 5.10 18.41 6.78
CA ASP A 47 4.77 18.85 5.42
C ASP A 47 5.47 18.03 4.32
N ILE A 48 6.45 17.21 4.65
CA ILE A 48 7.13 16.29 3.70
C ILE A 48 6.28 15.03 3.42
N ARG A 49 4.98 15.04 3.75
CA ARG A 49 4.08 13.89 3.47
C ARG A 49 3.83 13.66 1.98
N ARG A 50 4.12 14.64 1.12
CA ARG A 50 4.18 14.47 -0.33
C ARG A 50 5.58 14.84 -0.79
N ILE A 51 6.38 13.81 -1.08
CA ILE A 51 7.73 13.98 -1.65
C ILE A 51 7.65 14.80 -2.95
N ASP A 52 6.56 14.63 -3.71
CA ASP A 52 6.28 15.39 -4.94
C ASP A 52 6.04 16.90 -4.70
N SER A 53 5.87 17.38 -3.47
CA SER A 53 5.64 18.80 -3.16
C SER A 53 6.84 19.52 -2.57
N VAL A 54 7.98 18.84 -2.40
CA VAL A 54 9.20 19.52 -1.93
C VAL A 54 9.77 20.32 -3.10
N SER A 55 9.64 21.64 -3.04
CA SER A 55 10.27 22.53 -4.01
C SER A 55 11.79 22.33 -4.02
N PRO A 56 12.45 22.42 -5.19
CA PRO A 56 13.90 22.41 -5.27
C PRO A 56 14.49 23.44 -4.30
N LEU A 57 15.63 23.12 -3.70
CA LEU A 57 16.36 24.09 -2.89
C LEU A 57 16.73 25.27 -3.79
N ASP A 58 16.37 26.50 -3.37
CA ASP A 58 16.82 27.69 -4.10
C ASP A 58 18.36 27.70 -4.12
N HIS A 59 18.93 27.58 -5.32
CA HIS A 59 20.38 27.43 -5.53
C HIS A 59 21.13 28.74 -5.33
N SER A 60 20.43 29.87 -5.30
CA SER A 60 21.02 31.17 -5.00
C SER A 60 21.38 31.24 -3.52
N LEU A 61 22.64 30.95 -3.15
CA LEU A 61 23.21 31.52 -1.92
C LEU A 61 22.99 33.03 -2.05
N ALA A 62 22.36 33.66 -1.05
CA ALA A 62 22.03 35.08 -1.15
C ALA A 62 23.30 35.83 -1.55
N GLY A 63 23.32 36.33 -2.79
CA GLY A 63 24.52 36.98 -3.31
C GLY A 63 24.86 38.16 -2.42
N PRO A 64 26.12 38.63 -2.41
CA PRO A 64 26.50 39.78 -1.60
C PRO A 64 25.84 41.09 -2.03
N ALA A 65 24.97 41.12 -3.05
CA ALA A 65 24.38 42.33 -3.62
C ALA A 65 23.61 43.22 -2.61
N PRO A 66 22.68 42.71 -1.78
CA PRO A 66 22.10 43.49 -0.68
C PRO A 66 23.16 43.95 0.32
N LEU A 67 24.12 43.08 0.64
CA LEU A 67 25.22 43.37 1.57
C LEU A 67 26.14 44.49 1.05
N GLN A 68 26.36 44.54 -0.26
CA GLN A 68 27.27 45.50 -0.90
C GLN A 68 26.81 46.94 -0.71
N ARG A 69 25.53 47.24 -0.97
CA ARG A 69 24.99 48.60 -0.81
C ARG A 69 25.02 49.06 0.64
N ASP A 70 24.68 48.16 1.54
CA ASP A 70 24.69 48.45 2.98
C ASP A 70 26.13 48.73 3.45
N CYS A 71 27.10 47.90 3.04
CA CYS A 71 28.51 48.12 3.36
C CYS A 71 29.11 49.37 2.69
N GLU A 72 28.72 49.70 1.46
CA GLU A 72 29.11 50.95 0.79
C GLU A 72 28.60 52.17 1.56
N LEU A 73 27.35 52.12 2.03
CA LEU A 73 26.72 53.17 2.83
C LEU A 73 27.42 53.32 4.19
N GLU A 74 27.66 52.23 4.90
CA GLU A 74 28.40 52.23 6.17
C GLU A 74 29.81 52.81 6.01
N CYS A 75 30.52 52.39 4.97
CA CYS A 75 31.85 52.91 4.63
C CYS A 75 31.81 54.42 4.36
N THR A 76 30.83 54.87 3.57
CA THR A 76 30.62 56.30 3.27
C THR A 76 30.33 57.10 4.56
N GLN A 77 29.44 56.60 5.41
CA GLN A 77 29.11 57.26 6.68
C GLN A 77 30.31 57.36 7.62
N LEU A 78 31.10 56.30 7.74
CA LEU A 78 32.31 56.29 8.58
C LEU A 78 33.32 57.34 8.10
N ILE A 79 33.56 57.42 6.79
CA ILE A 79 34.49 58.39 6.20
C ILE A 79 33.99 59.82 6.41
N SER A 80 32.70 60.09 6.22
CA SER A 80 32.12 61.41 6.47
C SER A 80 32.27 61.82 7.95
N GLN A 81 32.06 60.90 8.90
CA GLN A 81 32.25 61.18 10.33
C GLN A 81 33.72 61.48 10.68
N LEU A 82 34.67 60.78 10.06
CA LEU A 82 36.11 61.08 10.22
C LEU A 82 36.47 62.45 9.65
N ALA A 83 35.86 62.83 8.52
CA ALA A 83 36.07 64.13 7.87
C ALA A 83 35.56 65.27 8.75
N GLU A 84 34.35 65.15 9.28
CA GLU A 84 33.73 66.15 10.18
C GLU A 84 34.56 66.39 11.46
N ARG A 85 35.27 65.36 11.92
CA ARG A 85 36.14 65.43 13.10
C ARG A 85 37.54 65.98 12.78
N GLY A 86 37.86 66.25 11.52
CA GLY A 86 39.20 66.63 11.09
C GLY A 86 40.24 65.51 11.32
N ALA A 87 39.79 64.26 11.39
CA ALA A 87 40.63 63.09 11.65
C ALA A 87 41.10 62.38 10.36
N LEU A 88 40.76 62.92 9.20
CA LEU A 88 41.10 62.37 7.89
C LEU A 88 42.45 62.92 7.42
N ASP A 89 43.38 62.02 7.12
CA ASP A 89 44.73 62.32 6.64
C ASP A 89 45.17 61.35 5.53
N ALA A 90 46.39 61.51 5.04
CA ALA A 90 46.95 60.65 4.00
C ALA A 90 47.11 59.17 4.42
N GLY A 91 47.15 58.85 5.72
CA GLY A 91 47.27 57.48 6.23
C GLY A 91 45.94 56.81 6.55
N THR A 92 44.84 57.57 6.58
CA THR A 92 43.52 57.08 7.01
C THR A 92 43.00 55.92 6.14
N HIS A 93 43.37 55.88 4.86
CA HIS A 93 42.97 54.79 3.97
C HIS A 93 43.59 53.43 4.35
N ASP A 94 44.80 53.40 4.91
CA ASP A 94 45.41 52.15 5.41
C ASP A 94 44.62 51.61 6.61
N VAL A 95 44.15 52.49 7.49
CA VAL A 95 43.30 52.13 8.64
C VAL A 95 41.94 51.60 8.18
N LEU A 96 41.35 52.19 7.13
CA LEU A 96 40.10 51.70 6.55
C LEU A 96 40.27 50.36 5.83
N ASP A 97 41.37 50.16 5.11
CA ASP A 97 41.70 48.88 4.51
C ASP A 97 41.85 47.79 5.58
N ASP A 98 42.58 48.08 6.67
CA ASP A 98 42.73 47.18 7.82
C ASP A 98 41.37 46.90 8.48
N LEU A 99 40.52 47.91 8.66
CA LEU A 99 39.17 47.73 9.19
C LEU A 99 38.33 46.80 8.31
N ILE A 100 38.35 47.00 6.99
CA ILE A 100 37.64 46.11 6.04
C ILE A 100 38.21 44.69 6.11
N ASP A 101 39.54 44.54 6.20
CA ASP A 101 40.20 43.25 6.35
C ASP A 101 39.82 42.55 7.66
N THR A 102 39.57 43.28 8.75
CA THR A 102 39.05 42.69 10.00
C THR A 102 37.61 42.20 9.90
N GLN A 103 36.80 42.77 9.00
CA GLN A 103 35.42 42.33 8.75
C GLN A 103 35.34 41.13 7.79
N GLY A 104 36.31 40.97 6.88
CA GLY A 104 36.37 39.88 5.91
C GLY A 104 36.13 38.48 6.50
N PRO A 105 36.82 38.09 7.59
CA PRO A 105 36.57 36.81 8.26
C PRO A 105 35.12 36.61 8.71
N MET A 106 34.43 37.66 9.16
CA MET A 106 33.03 37.57 9.55
C MET A 106 32.12 37.32 8.35
N TRP A 107 32.36 37.98 7.22
CA TRP A 107 31.59 37.76 5.99
C TRP A 107 31.79 36.35 5.44
N HIS A 108 33.03 35.86 5.41
CA HIS A 108 33.30 34.46 5.04
C HIS A 108 32.63 33.47 6.01
N ALA A 109 32.68 33.73 7.31
CA ALA A 109 32.01 32.89 8.30
C ALA A 109 30.50 32.85 8.09
N HIS A 110 29.87 33.98 7.73
CA HIS A 110 28.46 34.03 7.39
C HIS A 110 28.11 33.16 6.17
N VAL A 111 28.89 33.28 5.09
CA VAL A 111 28.72 32.45 3.87
C VAL A 111 28.86 30.96 4.21
N SER A 112 29.88 30.58 4.99
CA SER A 112 30.08 29.18 5.40
C SER A 112 28.94 28.67 6.29
N GLN A 113 28.44 29.48 7.23
CA GLN A 113 27.29 29.09 8.07
C GLN A 113 26.01 28.87 7.24
N GLU A 114 25.75 29.73 6.25
CA GLU A 114 24.61 29.57 5.35
C GLU A 114 24.77 28.33 4.46
N ALA A 115 25.96 28.12 3.91
CA ALA A 115 26.29 26.94 3.12
C ALA A 115 26.12 25.65 3.94
N ASP A 116 26.60 25.61 5.19
CA ASP A 116 26.44 24.49 6.11
C ASP A 116 24.96 24.23 6.46
N ALA A 117 24.17 25.29 6.67
CA ALA A 117 22.73 25.16 6.91
C ALA A 117 22.01 24.53 5.69
N ARG A 118 22.36 24.97 4.47
CA ARG A 118 21.82 24.42 3.23
C ARG A 118 22.29 22.99 2.96
N ARG A 119 23.57 22.68 3.18
CA ARG A 119 24.12 21.32 3.09
C ARG A 119 23.40 20.37 4.04
N ARG A 120 23.20 20.77 5.30
CA ARG A 120 22.41 19.98 6.27
C ARG A 120 20.99 19.73 5.77
N ARG A 121 20.29 20.77 5.30
CA ARG A 121 18.92 20.62 4.77
C ARG A 121 18.87 19.72 3.53
N GLY A 122 19.79 19.87 2.58
CA GLY A 122 19.90 19.01 1.41
C GLY A 122 20.17 17.55 1.77
N ALA A 123 21.04 17.31 2.74
CA ALA A 123 21.34 15.96 3.21
C ALA A 123 20.13 15.32 3.91
N GLN A 124 19.34 16.09 4.66
CA GLN A 124 18.08 15.62 5.23
C GLN A 124 17.08 15.20 4.14
N LEU A 125 16.90 16.03 3.11
CA LEU A 125 16.00 15.71 1.99
C LEU A 125 16.47 14.45 1.24
N TYR A 126 17.78 14.33 0.99
CA TYR A 126 18.36 13.14 0.37
C TYR A 126 18.17 11.88 1.21
N ALA A 127 18.37 11.96 2.53
CA ALA A 127 18.16 10.84 3.44
C ALA A 127 16.69 10.38 3.46
N VAL A 128 15.74 11.32 3.54
CA VAL A 128 14.29 11.03 3.51
C VAL A 128 13.88 10.40 2.17
N ALA A 129 14.37 10.92 1.04
CA ALA A 129 14.09 10.35 -0.27
C ALA A 129 14.63 8.91 -0.40
N THR A 130 15.84 8.66 0.12
CA THR A 130 16.47 7.34 0.15
C THR A 130 15.70 6.36 1.04
N GLN A 131 15.25 6.79 2.22
CA GLN A 131 14.44 5.96 3.11
C GLN A 131 13.13 5.52 2.41
N HIS A 132 12.40 6.46 1.82
CA HIS A 132 11.16 6.14 1.12
C HIS A 132 11.39 5.25 -0.10
N TYR A 133 12.52 5.41 -0.80
CA TYR A 133 12.92 4.50 -1.87
C TYR A 133 13.07 3.06 -1.35
N VAL A 134 13.76 2.85 -0.23
CA VAL A 134 13.96 1.52 0.39
C VAL A 134 12.63 0.92 0.85
N GLU A 135 11.77 1.70 1.51
CA GLU A 135 10.43 1.26 1.95
C GLU A 135 9.56 0.80 0.77
N GLU A 136 9.57 1.56 -0.34
CA GLU A 136 8.82 1.21 -1.53
C GLU A 136 9.42 -0.02 -2.23
N ALA A 137 10.75 -0.19 -2.23
CA ALA A 137 11.42 -1.38 -2.74
C ALA A 137 10.98 -2.66 -1.99
N HIS A 138 10.89 -2.60 -0.66
CA HIS A 138 10.35 -3.71 0.14
C HIS A 138 8.88 -3.98 -0.15
N THR A 139 8.08 -2.93 -0.36
CA THR A 139 6.66 -3.06 -0.73
C THR A 139 6.52 -3.76 -2.07
N LEU A 140 7.33 -3.36 -3.06
CA LEU A 140 7.38 -3.97 -4.38
C LEU A 140 7.76 -5.45 -4.31
N SER A 141 8.75 -5.82 -3.48
CA SER A 141 9.11 -7.23 -3.26
C SER A 141 7.92 -8.05 -2.75
N ARG A 142 7.22 -7.57 -1.71
CA ARG A 142 6.05 -8.26 -1.16
C ARG A 142 4.93 -8.40 -2.19
N LEU A 143 4.71 -7.38 -3.02
CA LEU A 143 3.72 -7.44 -4.09
C LEU A 143 4.05 -8.49 -5.14
N ARG A 144 5.34 -8.67 -5.48
CA ARG A 144 5.81 -9.74 -6.38
C ARG A 144 5.56 -11.12 -5.79
N ASP A 145 5.87 -11.32 -4.51
CA ASP A 145 5.63 -12.60 -3.83
C ASP A 145 4.13 -12.94 -3.79
N GLN A 146 3.28 -11.95 -3.50
CA GLN A 146 1.83 -12.12 -3.54
C GLN A 146 1.29 -12.41 -4.94
N GLU A 147 1.85 -11.76 -5.96
CA GLU A 147 1.49 -11.99 -7.37
C GLU A 147 1.85 -13.43 -7.78
N ILE A 148 3.05 -13.91 -7.45
CA ILE A 148 3.49 -15.28 -7.69
C ILE A 148 2.56 -16.28 -7.01
N ALA A 149 2.26 -16.07 -5.72
CA ALA A 149 1.33 -16.94 -4.99
C ALA A 149 -0.08 -16.96 -5.62
N ALA A 150 -0.59 -15.81 -6.09
CA ALA A 150 -1.87 -15.75 -6.78
C ALA A 150 -1.86 -16.51 -8.12
N ILE A 151 -0.78 -16.40 -8.89
CA ILE A 151 -0.58 -17.12 -10.14
C ILE A 151 -0.46 -18.63 -9.88
N GLU A 152 0.22 -19.04 -8.82
CA GLU A 152 0.32 -20.45 -8.41
C GLU A 152 -1.06 -21.02 -8.04
N VAL A 153 -1.88 -20.27 -7.29
CA VAL A 153 -3.26 -20.67 -6.99
C VAL A 153 -4.09 -20.78 -8.27
N GLU A 154 -3.92 -19.85 -9.22
CA GLU A 154 -4.60 -19.92 -10.53
C GLU A 154 -4.16 -21.14 -11.34
N ARG A 155 -2.85 -21.41 -11.39
CA ARG A 155 -2.26 -22.56 -12.08
C ARG A 155 -2.73 -23.87 -11.46
N HIS A 156 -2.74 -23.94 -10.13
CA HIS A 156 -3.25 -25.08 -9.38
C HIS A 156 -4.75 -25.31 -9.65
N ALA A 157 -5.58 -24.25 -9.59
CA ALA A 157 -7.00 -24.36 -9.93
C ALA A 157 -7.22 -24.77 -11.40
N THR A 158 -6.35 -24.34 -12.31
CA THR A 158 -6.35 -24.75 -13.71
C THR A 158 -5.98 -26.22 -13.88
N GLY A 159 -4.95 -26.71 -13.16
CA GLY A 159 -4.58 -28.13 -13.12
C GLY A 159 -5.73 -29.01 -12.61
N GLN A 160 -6.42 -28.57 -11.54
CA GLN A 160 -7.61 -29.25 -11.04
C GLN A 160 -8.71 -29.34 -12.10
N LEU A 161 -8.96 -28.25 -12.83
CA LEU A 161 -9.94 -28.24 -13.91
C LEU A 161 -9.54 -29.21 -15.02
N LEU A 162 -8.26 -29.32 -15.37
CA LEU A 162 -7.76 -30.24 -16.39
C LEU A 162 -7.70 -31.71 -15.92
N GLY A 163 -8.09 -32.00 -14.67
CA GLY A 163 -8.03 -33.35 -14.11
C GLY A 163 -6.60 -33.86 -13.91
N GLN A 164 -5.62 -32.96 -13.87
CA GLN A 164 -4.24 -33.32 -13.54
C GLN A 164 -4.18 -33.61 -12.04
N ASN A 165 -3.87 -34.86 -11.67
CA ASN A 165 -3.62 -35.24 -10.29
C ASN A 165 -2.43 -34.41 -9.78
N HIS A 166 -2.61 -33.79 -8.62
CA HIS A 166 -1.60 -32.91 -8.05
C HIS A 166 -0.26 -33.62 -7.91
N PRO A 167 0.88 -32.97 -8.24
CA PRO A 167 2.06 -33.23 -7.47
C PRO A 167 1.70 -32.84 -6.03
N THR A 168 1.67 -33.81 -5.11
CA THR A 168 1.72 -33.52 -3.67
C THR A 168 2.73 -32.42 -3.50
N THR A 169 2.30 -31.27 -2.98
CA THR A 169 3.15 -30.11 -2.74
C THR A 169 4.27 -30.54 -1.80
N THR A 170 5.34 -31.11 -2.35
CA THR A 170 6.66 -31.01 -1.76
C THR A 170 6.87 -29.53 -1.64
N SER A 171 6.74 -29.04 -0.42
CA SER A 171 7.19 -27.74 0.04
C SER A 171 8.64 -27.56 -0.38
N THR A 172 8.88 -27.20 -1.64
CA THR A 172 10.16 -26.70 -2.10
C THR A 172 10.34 -25.38 -1.38
N GLY A 173 11.12 -25.42 -0.29
CA GLY A 173 11.52 -24.24 0.45
C GLY A 173 12.04 -23.23 -0.56
N GLY A 174 11.33 -22.11 -0.68
CA GLY A 174 11.72 -21.04 -1.58
C GLY A 174 13.12 -20.61 -1.22
N GLN A 175 14.05 -20.77 -2.17
CA GLN A 175 15.34 -20.11 -2.03
C GLN A 175 15.08 -18.59 -1.99
N PRO A 176 15.63 -17.86 -1.01
CA PRO A 176 15.48 -16.43 -0.95
C PRO A 176 16.03 -15.82 -2.25
N ILE A 177 15.19 -15.06 -2.95
CA ILE A 177 15.59 -14.30 -4.12
C ILE A 177 16.71 -13.36 -3.68
N ALA A 178 17.86 -13.41 -4.37
CA ALA A 178 19.02 -12.58 -4.10
C ALA A 178 18.58 -11.11 -3.96
N ALA A 179 18.93 -10.48 -2.84
CA ALA A 179 18.58 -9.11 -2.53
C ALA A 179 18.94 -8.21 -3.71
N VAL A 180 17.96 -7.47 -4.23
CA VAL A 180 18.22 -6.39 -5.20
C VAL A 180 19.24 -5.47 -4.53
N ALA A 181 20.40 -5.29 -5.17
CA ALA A 181 21.46 -4.42 -4.66
C ALA A 181 20.86 -3.04 -4.39
N GLY A 182 20.73 -2.69 -3.11
CA GLY A 182 20.30 -1.37 -2.69
C GLY A 182 21.31 -0.31 -3.14
N PRO A 183 20.92 0.96 -3.18
CA PRO A 183 21.88 2.05 -3.37
C PRO A 183 22.99 1.93 -2.30
N PRO A 184 24.26 2.21 -2.64
CA PRO A 184 25.37 2.08 -1.70
C PRO A 184 25.14 2.96 -0.48
N SER A 185 24.93 2.35 0.69
CA SER A 185 24.71 3.06 1.97
C SER A 185 25.95 3.81 2.45
N THR A 186 27.12 3.51 1.90
CA THR A 186 28.42 4.10 2.25
C THR A 186 28.58 5.56 1.81
N ASP A 187 27.72 6.09 0.94
CA ASP A 187 27.86 7.47 0.42
C ASP A 187 27.38 8.55 1.41
N LEU A 188 26.51 8.23 2.37
CA LEU A 188 25.88 9.27 3.21
C LEU A 188 26.87 9.92 4.18
N ASP A 189 27.72 9.11 4.83
CA ASP A 189 28.75 9.61 5.74
C ASP A 189 29.84 10.40 4.99
N ALA A 190 30.15 10.01 3.76
CA ALA A 190 31.06 10.75 2.88
C ALA A 190 30.49 12.11 2.45
N LEU A 191 29.17 12.22 2.28
CA LEU A 191 28.49 13.48 1.93
C LEU A 191 28.27 14.41 3.13
N LEU A 192 28.20 13.85 4.34
CA LEU A 192 27.94 14.59 5.59
C LEU A 192 29.22 15.00 6.31
N SER A 193 30.35 14.37 6.02
CA SER A 193 31.63 14.75 6.60
C SER A 193 31.97 16.19 6.19
N PRO A 194 32.29 17.10 7.14
CA PRO A 194 32.80 18.41 6.80
C PRO A 194 34.01 18.17 5.91
N SER A 195 34.07 18.85 4.76
CA SER A 195 35.24 18.80 3.89
C SER A 195 36.43 19.33 4.68
N THR A 196 37.14 18.45 5.38
CA THR A 196 38.52 18.70 5.77
C THR A 196 39.24 18.82 4.46
N VAL A 197 39.48 20.07 4.05
CA VAL A 197 40.32 20.37 2.90
C VAL A 197 41.69 19.83 3.26
N ASP A 198 41.97 18.59 2.88
CA ASP A 198 43.32 18.05 2.82
C ASP A 198 44.03 18.84 1.72
N HIS A 199 44.65 19.93 2.12
CA HIS A 199 45.77 20.49 1.38
C HIS A 199 46.94 19.50 1.54
N ASP A 200 47.36 18.93 0.42
CA ASP A 200 48.56 18.10 0.25
C ASP A 200 48.44 16.62 0.66
N SER A 201 47.99 15.78 -0.27
CA SER A 201 48.37 14.36 -0.29
C SER A 201 48.73 13.93 -1.71
N PRO A 202 50.02 13.60 -1.98
CA PRO A 202 50.44 13.13 -3.28
C PRO A 202 49.98 11.69 -3.53
N THR A 203 49.33 11.50 -4.68
CA THR A 203 48.80 10.25 -5.20
C THR A 203 49.89 9.20 -5.39
N ALA A 204 49.83 8.09 -4.65
CA ALA A 204 50.61 6.88 -4.93
C ALA A 204 49.75 5.84 -5.69
N PRO A 205 50.29 5.11 -6.68
CA PRO A 205 49.55 4.11 -7.44
C PRO A 205 49.41 2.80 -6.65
N ALA A 206 48.17 2.31 -6.53
CA ALA A 206 47.86 1.02 -5.93
C ALA A 206 48.08 -0.10 -6.94
N ASP A 207 49.04 -0.97 -6.62
CA ASP A 207 49.27 -2.28 -7.20
C ASP A 207 48.48 -3.31 -6.37
N GLN A 208 47.53 -4.01 -6.99
CA GLN A 208 46.82 -5.15 -6.37
C GLN A 208 46.60 -6.24 -7.43
N SER A 209 47.60 -7.08 -7.58
CA SER A 209 47.49 -8.43 -8.11
C SER A 209 47.33 -9.44 -6.96
N GLU A 210 46.64 -10.54 -7.26
CA GLU A 210 46.61 -11.82 -6.52
C GLU A 210 45.90 -11.89 -5.17
N LEU A 211 44.80 -12.65 -5.08
CA LEU A 211 44.90 -14.04 -4.63
C LEU A 211 43.58 -14.80 -4.89
N ALA A 212 43.68 -15.81 -5.74
CA ALA A 212 42.68 -16.85 -5.91
C ALA A 212 42.62 -17.75 -4.67
N GLY A 213 41.41 -18.08 -4.22
CA GLY A 213 41.15 -18.99 -3.09
C GLY A 213 39.93 -19.85 -3.37
N ASP A 214 40.15 -20.86 -4.19
CA ASP A 214 39.20 -21.88 -4.61
C ASP A 214 38.93 -22.86 -3.45
N THR A 215 37.72 -22.87 -2.86
CA THR A 215 37.28 -23.92 -1.93
C THR A 215 35.79 -24.20 -2.11
N ALA A 216 35.47 -25.11 -3.03
CA ALA A 216 34.14 -25.69 -3.17
C ALA A 216 33.88 -26.73 -2.06
N PRO A 217 32.72 -26.69 -1.37
CA PRO A 217 32.35 -27.70 -0.39
C PRO A 217 31.88 -29.00 -1.05
N ARG A 218 32.41 -30.10 -0.51
CA ARG A 218 32.17 -31.51 -0.86
C ARG A 218 30.70 -31.89 -0.64
N SER A 219 29.99 -32.20 -1.72
CA SER A 219 28.59 -32.67 -1.70
C SER A 219 28.46 -34.04 -1.01
N ALA A 220 27.61 -34.13 0.01
CA ALA A 220 27.22 -35.38 0.67
C ALA A 220 26.31 -36.22 -0.25
N PRO A 221 26.35 -37.57 -0.15
CA PRO A 221 25.52 -38.44 -0.97
C PRO A 221 24.03 -38.27 -0.63
N ALA A 222 23.23 -37.98 -1.66
CA ALA A 222 21.79 -37.85 -1.59
C ALA A 222 21.15 -39.15 -1.07
N GLN A 223 20.58 -39.10 0.13
CA GLN A 223 19.64 -40.11 0.61
C GLN A 223 18.42 -40.09 -0.31
N GLN A 224 18.19 -41.18 -1.03
CA GLN A 224 16.97 -41.40 -1.80
C GLN A 224 15.78 -41.36 -0.83
N PRO A 225 14.84 -40.42 -0.98
CA PRO A 225 13.66 -40.38 -0.12
C PRO A 225 12.86 -41.66 -0.34
N ALA A 226 12.55 -42.32 0.77
CA ALA A 226 11.70 -43.50 0.80
C ALA A 226 10.46 -43.27 -0.06
N GLU A 227 10.27 -44.17 -1.03
CA GLU A 227 9.16 -44.18 -1.96
C GLU A 227 7.86 -44.40 -1.16
N ILE A 228 7.25 -43.31 -0.70
CA ILE A 228 5.92 -43.33 -0.11
C ILE A 228 4.99 -43.78 -1.23
N ARG A 229 4.62 -45.07 -1.21
CA ARG A 229 3.56 -45.63 -2.05
C ARG A 229 2.27 -44.87 -1.76
N ALA A 230 2.04 -43.82 -2.54
CA ALA A 230 0.77 -43.14 -2.60
C ALA A 230 -0.27 -44.17 -3.06
N SER A 231 -1.11 -44.63 -2.14
CA SER A 231 -2.27 -45.45 -2.43
C SER A 231 -3.18 -44.68 -3.38
N GLY A 232 -3.06 -44.98 -4.67
CA GLY A 232 -3.67 -44.25 -5.78
C GLY A 232 -5.18 -44.39 -5.85
N GLY A 233 -5.89 -43.73 -4.94
CA GLY A 233 -7.27 -43.36 -5.17
C GLY A 233 -7.30 -42.39 -6.34
N ARG A 234 -7.70 -42.86 -7.54
CA ARG A 234 -7.92 -42.01 -8.72
C ARG A 234 -8.92 -40.93 -8.32
N ALA A 235 -8.43 -39.72 -8.06
CA ALA A 235 -9.29 -38.56 -7.88
C ALA A 235 -10.07 -38.40 -9.19
N SER A 236 -11.37 -38.68 -9.17
CA SER A 236 -12.23 -38.46 -10.32
C SER A 236 -12.21 -36.96 -10.62
N GLY A 237 -11.51 -36.54 -11.65
CA GLY A 237 -11.46 -35.14 -12.08
C GLY A 237 -12.86 -34.53 -12.21
N TRP A 238 -12.97 -33.22 -12.12
CA TRP A 238 -14.26 -32.51 -12.17
C TRP A 238 -15.08 -32.95 -13.38
N HIS A 239 -16.28 -33.49 -13.14
CA HIS A 239 -17.17 -33.97 -14.19
C HIS A 239 -17.44 -32.82 -15.17
N LYS A 240 -16.89 -32.91 -16.40
CA LYS A 240 -16.91 -31.90 -17.47
C LYS A 240 -16.01 -30.66 -17.22
N PRO A 241 -14.68 -30.76 -17.44
CA PRO A 241 -13.77 -29.60 -17.53
C PRO A 241 -14.30 -28.48 -18.43
N GLN A 242 -14.98 -28.87 -19.51
CA GLN A 242 -15.58 -28.00 -20.52
C GLN A 242 -16.64 -27.05 -19.95
N ALA A 243 -17.33 -27.42 -18.86
CA ALA A 243 -18.30 -26.53 -18.20
C ALA A 243 -17.63 -25.31 -17.54
N ALA A 244 -16.31 -25.33 -17.32
CA ALA A 244 -15.56 -24.14 -16.92
C ALA A 244 -15.40 -23.11 -18.05
N TYR A 245 -15.56 -23.55 -19.30
CA TYR A 245 -15.42 -22.75 -20.52
C TYR A 245 -16.76 -22.39 -21.18
N GLU A 246 -17.90 -22.89 -20.65
CA GLU A 246 -19.19 -22.34 -21.06
C GLU A 246 -19.20 -20.85 -20.79
N SER A 247 -19.53 -20.07 -21.82
CA SER A 247 -19.61 -18.62 -21.69
C SER A 247 -20.54 -18.27 -20.53
N LEU A 248 -20.15 -17.29 -19.72
CA LEU A 248 -20.92 -16.81 -18.57
C LEU A 248 -22.41 -16.65 -18.95
N THR A 249 -22.66 -16.17 -20.16
CA THR A 249 -23.99 -16.01 -20.75
C THR A 249 -24.80 -17.30 -20.83
N ARG A 250 -24.25 -18.40 -21.36
CA ARG A 250 -24.99 -19.68 -21.44
C ARG A 250 -25.29 -20.24 -20.05
N HIS A 251 -24.31 -20.16 -19.15
CA HIS A 251 -24.49 -20.57 -17.76
C HIS A 251 -25.61 -19.76 -17.08
N LEU A 252 -25.65 -18.44 -17.29
CA LEU A 252 -26.70 -17.57 -16.76
C LEU A 252 -28.08 -17.87 -17.37
N VAL A 253 -28.15 -18.22 -18.66
CA VAL A 253 -29.42 -18.63 -19.31
C VAL A 253 -29.94 -19.94 -18.70
N TYR A 254 -29.11 -20.96 -18.56
CA TYR A 254 -29.51 -22.22 -17.93
C TYR A 254 -29.92 -22.02 -16.47
N LEU A 255 -29.16 -21.22 -15.71
CA LEU A 255 -29.49 -20.87 -14.34
C LEU A 255 -30.82 -20.11 -14.26
N GLY A 256 -31.07 -19.19 -15.20
CA GLY A 256 -32.31 -18.43 -15.29
C GLY A 256 -33.52 -19.33 -15.59
N ALA A 257 -33.40 -20.26 -16.53
CA ALA A 257 -34.45 -21.22 -16.87
C ALA A 257 -34.76 -22.18 -15.71
N ALA A 258 -33.71 -22.73 -15.07
CA ALA A 258 -33.85 -23.57 -13.89
C ALA A 258 -34.50 -22.81 -12.72
N ALA A 259 -34.04 -21.59 -12.44
CA ALA A 259 -34.62 -20.74 -11.41
C ALA A 259 -36.10 -20.43 -11.70
N ALA A 260 -36.47 -20.14 -12.95
CA ALA A 260 -37.85 -19.89 -13.33
C ALA A 260 -38.75 -21.12 -13.10
N ALA A 261 -38.29 -22.32 -13.50
CA ALA A 261 -39.01 -23.57 -13.26
C ALA A 261 -39.19 -23.83 -11.75
N VAL A 262 -38.12 -23.65 -10.96
CA VAL A 262 -38.16 -23.79 -9.50
C VAL A 262 -39.14 -22.79 -8.88
N VAL A 263 -39.14 -21.53 -9.32
CA VAL A 263 -40.06 -20.50 -8.81
C VAL A 263 -41.52 -20.84 -9.12
N LEU A 264 -41.82 -21.38 -10.30
CA LEU A 264 -43.17 -21.81 -10.65
C LEU A 264 -43.67 -22.95 -9.75
N VAL A 265 -42.83 -23.96 -9.51
CA VAL A 265 -43.19 -25.07 -8.62
C VAL A 265 -43.30 -24.60 -7.17
N ALA A 266 -42.38 -23.74 -6.72
CA ALA A 266 -42.40 -23.13 -5.40
C ALA A 266 -43.67 -22.32 -5.14
N ALA A 267 -44.16 -21.58 -6.13
CA ALA A 267 -45.40 -20.83 -6.02
C ALA A 267 -46.62 -21.74 -5.84
N ALA A 268 -46.67 -22.87 -6.57
CA ALA A 268 -47.71 -23.88 -6.40
C ALA A 268 -47.66 -24.51 -5.01
N ASP A 269 -46.46 -24.92 -4.56
CA ASP A 269 -46.24 -25.48 -3.22
C ASP A 269 -46.60 -24.49 -2.11
N MET A 270 -46.23 -23.21 -2.28
CA MET A 270 -46.53 -22.16 -1.32
C MET A 270 -48.05 -21.99 -1.12
N GLY A 271 -48.83 -22.00 -2.22
CA GLY A 271 -50.30 -21.96 -2.14
C GLY A 271 -50.89 -23.17 -1.39
N MET A 272 -50.30 -24.35 -1.61
CA MET A 272 -50.72 -25.60 -0.95
C MET A 272 -50.33 -25.66 0.53
N ILE A 273 -49.14 -25.19 0.89
CA ILE A 273 -48.68 -25.11 2.28
C ILE A 273 -49.55 -24.10 3.05
N LYS A 274 -49.80 -22.93 2.46
CA LYS A 274 -50.65 -21.91 3.07
C LYS A 274 -52.04 -22.46 3.40
N SER A 275 -52.72 -23.10 2.45
CA SER A 275 -54.06 -23.64 2.68
C SER A 275 -54.08 -24.71 3.78
N THR A 276 -53.01 -25.50 3.89
CA THR A 276 -52.84 -26.50 4.95
C THR A 276 -52.63 -25.83 6.32
N ILE A 277 -51.79 -24.79 6.38
CA ILE A 277 -51.52 -24.03 7.61
C ILE A 277 -52.76 -23.28 8.09
N ASP A 278 -53.50 -22.63 7.20
CA ASP A 278 -54.72 -21.90 7.53
C ASP A 278 -55.75 -22.84 8.18
N ARG A 279 -55.91 -24.05 7.63
CA ARG A 279 -56.83 -25.07 8.15
C ARG A 279 -56.40 -25.64 9.50
N LEU A 280 -55.11 -25.87 9.70
CA LEU A 280 -54.61 -26.58 10.89
C LEU A 280 -54.42 -25.64 12.10
N LEU A 281 -53.86 -24.45 11.85
CA LEU A 281 -53.40 -23.56 12.93
C LEU A 281 -54.33 -22.37 13.16
N GLY A 282 -55.28 -22.11 12.26
CA GLY A 282 -56.20 -20.96 12.38
C GLY A 282 -55.48 -19.61 12.47
N LEU A 283 -54.26 -19.52 11.90
CA LEU A 283 -53.43 -18.33 12.04
C LEU A 283 -53.98 -17.18 11.19
N PRO A 284 -53.76 -15.91 11.60
CA PRO A 284 -54.03 -14.77 10.75
C PRO A 284 -53.30 -14.90 9.40
N PRO A 285 -53.91 -14.47 8.27
CA PRO A 285 -53.39 -14.71 6.92
C PRO A 285 -51.93 -14.27 6.70
N ARG A 286 -51.49 -13.21 7.39
CA ARG A 286 -50.11 -12.71 7.31
C ARG A 286 -49.08 -13.72 7.83
N TRP A 287 -49.41 -14.46 8.88
CA TRP A 287 -48.49 -15.40 9.53
C TRP A 287 -48.43 -16.72 8.77
N SER A 288 -49.55 -17.18 8.20
CA SER A 288 -49.55 -18.37 7.36
C SER A 288 -48.76 -18.17 6.08
N TRP A 289 -48.86 -17.00 5.43
CA TRP A 289 -47.99 -16.64 4.31
C TRP A 289 -46.51 -16.63 4.69
N LEU A 290 -46.15 -16.04 5.83
CA LEU A 290 -44.75 -15.98 6.29
C LEU A 290 -44.17 -17.39 6.52
N ILE A 291 -44.93 -18.26 7.18
CA ILE A 291 -44.50 -19.65 7.43
C ILE A 291 -44.42 -20.43 6.11
N ALA A 292 -45.40 -20.27 5.22
CA ALA A 292 -45.39 -20.93 3.91
C ALA A 292 -44.15 -20.52 3.09
N VAL A 293 -43.85 -19.22 2.99
CA VAL A 293 -42.63 -18.73 2.32
C VAL A 293 -41.38 -19.29 2.98
N GLY A 294 -41.29 -19.24 4.31
CA GLY A 294 -40.13 -19.74 5.05
C GLY A 294 -39.88 -21.24 4.81
N LEU A 295 -40.94 -22.05 4.84
CA LEU A 295 -40.86 -23.49 4.57
C LEU A 295 -40.49 -23.79 3.11
N THR A 296 -41.08 -23.09 2.14
CA THR A 296 -40.74 -23.26 0.72
C THR A 296 -39.27 -22.89 0.46
N VAL A 297 -38.78 -21.77 1.03
CA VAL A 297 -37.37 -21.37 0.92
C VAL A 297 -36.45 -22.41 1.56
N ALA A 298 -36.79 -22.94 2.73
CA ALA A 298 -36.02 -23.99 3.38
C ALA A 298 -36.01 -25.29 2.57
N ALA A 299 -37.17 -25.71 2.05
CA ALA A 299 -37.36 -26.92 1.25
C ALA A 299 -36.49 -26.92 -0.02
N LEU A 300 -36.26 -25.75 -0.62
CA LEU A 300 -35.38 -25.62 -1.80
C LEU A 300 -33.90 -25.48 -1.43
N ASN A 301 -33.58 -24.67 -0.41
CA ASN A 301 -32.18 -24.37 -0.08
C ASN A 301 -31.44 -25.55 0.57
N LEU A 302 -32.11 -26.32 1.43
CA LEU A 302 -31.49 -27.46 2.12
C LEU A 302 -30.91 -28.52 1.17
N PRO A 303 -31.69 -29.09 0.22
CA PRO A 303 -31.16 -30.08 -0.72
C PRO A 303 -30.14 -29.47 -1.68
N LEU A 304 -30.33 -28.21 -2.09
CA LEU A 304 -29.36 -27.49 -2.91
C LEU A 304 -28.00 -27.41 -2.20
N ILE A 305 -27.95 -26.93 -0.95
CA ILE A 305 -26.72 -26.83 -0.15
C ILE A 305 -26.11 -28.22 0.08
N ALA A 306 -26.93 -29.23 0.38
CA ALA A 306 -26.47 -30.61 0.54
C ALA A 306 -25.79 -31.14 -0.74
N GLY A 307 -26.33 -30.83 -1.92
CA GLY A 307 -25.73 -31.16 -3.21
C GLY A 307 -24.37 -30.49 -3.43
N LYS A 308 -24.25 -29.20 -3.06
CA LYS A 308 -22.97 -28.46 -3.12
C LYS A 308 -21.93 -29.09 -2.21
N LEU A 309 -22.30 -29.37 -0.95
CA LEU A 309 -21.41 -29.98 0.03
C LEU A 309 -20.93 -31.36 -0.40
N TYR A 310 -21.83 -32.18 -0.97
CA TYR A 310 -21.50 -33.50 -1.48
C TYR A 310 -20.48 -33.44 -2.62
N ARG A 311 -20.64 -32.50 -3.56
CA ARG A 311 -19.65 -32.30 -4.62
C ARG A 311 -18.31 -31.86 -4.05
N ARG A 312 -18.33 -30.95 -3.08
CA ARG A 312 -17.11 -30.47 -2.42
C ARG A 312 -16.37 -31.59 -1.69
N SER A 313 -17.07 -32.48 -0.98
CA SER A 313 -16.41 -33.63 -0.33
C SER A 313 -15.79 -34.59 -1.34
N LYS A 314 -16.49 -34.87 -2.45
CA LYS A 314 -15.94 -35.71 -3.52
C LYS A 314 -14.72 -35.08 -4.19
N ALA A 315 -14.74 -33.77 -4.41
CA ALA A 315 -13.65 -33.07 -5.10
C ALA A 315 -12.41 -32.86 -4.21
N THR A 316 -12.61 -32.61 -2.92
CA THR A 316 -11.52 -32.28 -1.98
C THR A 316 -11.02 -33.46 -1.15
N GLY A 317 -11.74 -34.59 -1.16
CA GLY A 317 -11.47 -35.73 -0.27
C GLY A 317 -11.81 -35.47 1.21
N HIS A 318 -12.20 -34.25 1.58
CA HIS A 318 -12.58 -33.92 2.95
C HIS A 318 -14.03 -34.31 3.19
N SER A 319 -14.29 -35.11 4.23
CA SER A 319 -15.64 -35.56 4.55
C SER A 319 -16.50 -34.42 5.10
N THR A 320 -17.46 -33.94 4.31
CA THR A 320 -18.57 -33.07 4.75
C THR A 320 -19.88 -33.86 4.94
N THR A 321 -19.78 -35.20 4.88
CA THR A 321 -20.90 -36.14 4.97
C THR A 321 -21.82 -35.89 6.16
N PRO A 322 -21.36 -35.64 7.42
CA PRO A 322 -22.29 -35.46 8.54
C PRO A 322 -23.20 -34.23 8.35
N ILE A 323 -22.65 -33.11 7.87
CA ILE A 323 -23.42 -31.88 7.65
C ILE A 323 -24.43 -32.10 6.52
N GLN A 324 -24.02 -32.75 5.44
CA GLN A 324 -24.92 -33.11 4.34
C GLN A 324 -26.09 -33.98 4.83
N SER A 325 -25.81 -35.01 5.64
CA SER A 325 -26.84 -35.88 6.21
C SER A 325 -27.82 -35.12 7.07
N VAL A 326 -27.35 -34.21 7.93
CA VAL A 326 -28.23 -33.37 8.77
C VAL A 326 -29.16 -32.50 7.91
N LEU A 327 -28.64 -31.88 6.84
CA LEU A 327 -29.46 -31.05 5.94
C LEU A 327 -30.53 -31.87 5.21
N LEU A 328 -30.17 -33.07 4.74
CA LEU A 328 -31.11 -33.98 4.05
C LEU A 328 -32.16 -34.54 5.02
N VAL A 329 -31.78 -34.88 6.25
CA VAL A 329 -32.73 -35.31 7.30
C VAL A 329 -33.69 -34.17 7.65
N ALA A 330 -33.18 -32.95 7.84
CA ALA A 330 -34.04 -31.79 8.11
C ALA A 330 -35.02 -31.52 6.96
N TRP A 331 -34.55 -31.57 5.71
CA TRP A 331 -35.39 -31.46 4.51
C TRP A 331 -36.46 -32.56 4.45
N PHE A 332 -36.08 -33.80 4.74
CA PHE A 332 -37.01 -34.92 4.75
C PHE A 332 -38.08 -34.77 5.83
N LEU A 333 -37.69 -34.33 7.05
CA LEU A 333 -38.63 -34.09 8.15
C LEU A 333 -39.64 -32.98 7.81
N ILE A 334 -39.24 -31.93 7.11
CA ILE A 334 -40.16 -30.89 6.62
C ILE A 334 -41.19 -31.51 5.67
N GLY A 335 -40.75 -32.25 4.65
CA GLY A 335 -41.64 -32.91 3.70
C GLY A 335 -42.59 -33.93 4.35
N ALA A 336 -42.06 -34.75 5.25
CA ALA A 336 -42.83 -35.72 6.01
C ALA A 336 -43.89 -35.03 6.90
N SER A 337 -43.53 -33.92 7.56
CA SER A 337 -44.48 -33.16 8.37
C SER A 337 -45.63 -32.58 7.54
N LEU A 338 -45.34 -32.04 6.35
CA LEU A 338 -46.35 -31.52 5.43
C LEU A 338 -47.26 -32.62 4.88
N LEU A 339 -46.70 -33.78 4.53
CA LEU A 339 -47.47 -34.95 4.11
C LEU A 339 -48.41 -35.42 5.22
N VAL A 340 -47.89 -35.59 6.45
CA VAL A 340 -48.68 -36.01 7.61
C VAL A 340 -49.79 -34.99 7.89
N MET A 341 -49.46 -33.70 7.95
CA MET A 341 -50.46 -32.64 8.15
C MET A 341 -51.56 -32.70 7.10
N ARG A 342 -51.22 -32.90 5.82
CA ARG A 342 -52.20 -32.96 4.73
C ARG A 342 -53.02 -34.24 4.76
N TRP A 343 -52.39 -35.38 5.08
CA TRP A 343 -53.05 -36.68 5.22
C TRP A 343 -54.11 -36.66 6.32
N TYR A 344 -53.78 -36.06 7.48
CA TYR A 344 -54.72 -35.94 8.59
C TYR A 344 -55.72 -34.79 8.44
N ALA A 345 -55.37 -33.70 7.74
CA ALA A 345 -56.33 -32.64 7.44
C ALA A 345 -57.56 -33.18 6.68
N ALA A 346 -57.36 -34.13 5.77
CA ALA A 346 -58.43 -34.83 5.06
C ALA A 346 -59.31 -35.71 5.99
N ALA A 347 -58.76 -36.19 7.10
CA ALA A 347 -59.47 -37.05 8.05
C ALA A 347 -60.19 -36.27 9.16
N ILE A 348 -59.65 -35.12 9.59
CA ILE A 348 -60.11 -34.37 10.77
C ILE A 348 -61.13 -33.28 10.41
N LEU A 349 -61.14 -32.77 9.16
CA LEU A 349 -62.13 -31.79 8.70
C LEU A 349 -63.14 -32.34 7.66
N PRO A 350 -63.86 -33.45 7.90
CA PRO A 350 -64.80 -34.01 6.93
C PRO A 350 -66.10 -33.19 6.72
N GLY A 351 -66.12 -31.85 6.84
CA GLY A 351 -67.39 -31.13 6.67
C GLY A 351 -67.46 -29.63 6.87
N GLN A 352 -66.48 -28.82 6.44
CA GLN A 352 -66.56 -27.37 6.71
C GLN A 352 -67.12 -26.46 5.61
N VAL A 353 -67.49 -26.94 4.43
CA VAL A 353 -68.37 -26.14 3.54
C VAL A 353 -69.29 -27.03 2.71
N SER A 354 -70.29 -27.67 3.33
CA SER A 354 -71.45 -28.13 2.58
C SER A 354 -72.26 -26.90 2.17
N PHE A 355 -72.02 -26.34 0.98
CA PHE A 355 -73.03 -25.47 0.36
C PHE A 355 -74.25 -26.37 0.08
N GLU A 356 -75.43 -25.98 0.59
CA GLU A 356 -76.72 -26.65 0.36
C GLU A 356 -76.97 -28.02 1.04
N GLY A 357 -76.32 -28.33 2.17
CA GLY A 357 -76.74 -29.45 3.02
C GLY A 357 -76.58 -30.85 2.41
N GLN A 358 -75.84 -30.95 1.29
CA GLN A 358 -75.49 -32.23 0.70
C GLN A 358 -74.43 -32.91 1.58
N PRO A 359 -74.64 -34.18 1.99
CA PRO A 359 -73.65 -34.90 2.77
C PRO A 359 -72.34 -35.00 1.98
N ALA A 360 -71.21 -34.80 2.67
CA ALA A 360 -69.89 -34.91 2.05
C ALA A 360 -69.77 -36.27 1.32
N ASP A 361 -69.47 -36.23 0.04
CA ASP A 361 -69.34 -37.43 -0.76
C ASP A 361 -68.09 -38.19 -0.27
N PRO A 362 -68.21 -39.46 0.20
CA PRO A 362 -67.05 -40.25 0.61
C PRO A 362 -65.99 -40.42 -0.49
N SER A 363 -66.33 -40.14 -1.76
CA SER A 363 -65.37 -40.09 -2.88
C SER A 363 -64.33 -38.95 -2.75
N GLU A 364 -64.63 -37.86 -2.05
CA GLU A 364 -63.73 -36.70 -1.88
C GLU A 364 -62.53 -37.03 -0.98
N ALA A 365 -62.73 -37.83 0.07
CA ALA A 365 -61.66 -38.24 0.98
C ALA A 365 -60.59 -39.10 0.28
N GLY A 366 -60.98 -39.89 -0.73
CA GLY A 366 -60.05 -40.62 -1.58
C GLY A 366 -59.21 -39.69 -2.46
N THR A 367 -59.83 -38.64 -3.00
CA THR A 367 -59.19 -37.64 -3.84
C THR A 367 -58.14 -36.83 -3.06
N ASP A 368 -58.43 -36.42 -1.82
CA ASP A 368 -57.50 -35.67 -0.98
C ASP A 368 -56.23 -36.46 -0.61
N ARG A 369 -56.38 -37.76 -0.32
CA ARG A 369 -55.23 -38.65 -0.06
C ARG A 369 -54.37 -38.82 -1.30
N LEU A 370 -54.98 -38.96 -2.48
CA LEU A 370 -54.26 -39.04 -3.74
C LEU A 370 -53.49 -37.74 -4.01
N VAL A 371 -54.11 -36.58 -3.79
CA VAL A 371 -53.45 -35.27 -3.93
C VAL A 371 -52.27 -35.15 -2.95
N ALA A 372 -52.39 -35.62 -1.71
CA ALA A 372 -51.30 -35.62 -0.74
C ALA A 372 -50.10 -36.46 -1.21
N ILE A 373 -50.34 -37.65 -1.78
CA ILE A 373 -49.30 -38.52 -2.35
C ILE A 373 -48.64 -37.85 -3.55
N VAL A 374 -49.44 -37.27 -4.47
CA VAL A 374 -48.92 -36.55 -5.64
C VAL A 374 -48.03 -35.39 -5.23
N LEU A 375 -48.44 -34.59 -4.24
CA LEU A 375 -47.63 -33.48 -3.72
C LEU A 375 -46.35 -33.96 -3.04
N ALA A 376 -46.40 -35.07 -2.28
CA ALA A 376 -45.19 -35.66 -1.72
C ALA A 376 -44.22 -36.13 -2.82
N ALA A 377 -44.73 -36.72 -3.91
CA ALA A 377 -43.92 -37.09 -5.06
C ALA A 377 -43.28 -35.86 -5.73
N VAL A 378 -44.03 -34.78 -5.92
CA VAL A 378 -43.52 -33.51 -6.45
C VAL A 378 -42.47 -32.89 -5.51
N TYR A 379 -42.67 -32.93 -4.19
CA TYR A 379 -41.71 -32.46 -3.20
C TYR A 379 -40.38 -33.24 -3.27
N VAL A 380 -40.46 -34.57 -3.36
CA VAL A 380 -39.25 -35.40 -3.50
C VAL A 380 -38.55 -35.13 -4.83
N ALA A 381 -39.30 -35.00 -5.92
CA ALA A 381 -38.74 -34.70 -7.25
C ALA A 381 -38.03 -33.34 -7.28
N THR A 382 -38.64 -32.29 -6.71
CA THR A 382 -38.04 -30.94 -6.63
C THR A 382 -36.81 -30.92 -5.73
N GLY A 383 -36.84 -31.60 -4.59
CA GLY A 383 -35.67 -31.72 -3.72
C GLY A 383 -34.53 -32.50 -4.39
N ALA A 384 -34.83 -33.58 -5.10
CA ALA A 384 -33.84 -34.34 -5.86
C ALA A 384 -33.24 -33.50 -6.99
N LEU A 385 -34.05 -32.72 -7.71
CA LEU A 385 -33.60 -31.80 -8.74
C LEU A 385 -32.72 -30.70 -8.16
N ALA A 386 -33.13 -30.06 -7.07
CA ALA A 386 -32.35 -29.03 -6.38
C ALA A 386 -31.01 -29.58 -5.86
N TRP A 387 -31.00 -30.80 -5.33
CA TRP A 387 -29.76 -31.48 -4.93
C TRP A 387 -28.86 -31.77 -6.14
N ALA A 388 -29.43 -32.29 -7.24
CA ALA A 388 -28.70 -32.57 -8.46
C ALA A 388 -28.14 -31.29 -9.09
N GLU A 389 -28.90 -30.19 -9.10
CA GLU A 389 -28.44 -28.87 -9.53
C GLU A 389 -27.32 -28.34 -8.62
N GLY A 390 -27.48 -28.44 -7.30
CA GLY A 390 -26.45 -28.06 -6.35
C GLY A 390 -25.15 -28.82 -6.57
N TYR A 391 -25.27 -30.11 -6.86
CA TYR A 391 -24.16 -30.94 -7.30
C TYR A 391 -23.60 -30.44 -8.63
N LEU A 392 -24.38 -30.36 -9.71
CA LEU A 392 -23.89 -30.07 -11.06
C LEU A 392 -23.38 -28.63 -11.27
N LEU A 393 -23.89 -27.64 -10.54
CA LEU A 393 -23.53 -26.23 -10.69
C LEU A 393 -22.27 -25.84 -9.91
N THR A 394 -21.87 -26.61 -8.89
CA THR A 394 -20.75 -26.24 -8.00
C THR A 394 -19.40 -26.61 -8.60
N ASN A 395 -18.71 -25.68 -9.25
CA ASN A 395 -17.32 -25.87 -9.68
C ASN A 395 -16.37 -24.98 -8.87
N ASP A 396 -15.93 -25.47 -7.70
CA ASP A 396 -15.06 -24.71 -6.80
C ASP A 396 -13.71 -24.38 -7.45
N ALA A 397 -13.18 -25.25 -8.32
CA ALA A 397 -11.95 -24.98 -9.04
C ALA A 397 -12.11 -23.81 -10.03
N ALA A 398 -13.22 -23.74 -10.77
CA ALA A 398 -13.51 -22.61 -11.64
C ALA A 398 -13.73 -21.31 -10.85
N ALA A 399 -14.43 -21.37 -9.71
CA ALA A 399 -14.62 -20.23 -8.83
C ALA A 399 -13.29 -19.71 -8.26
N THR A 400 -12.44 -20.63 -7.79
CA THR A 400 -11.10 -20.34 -7.26
C THR A 400 -10.21 -19.74 -8.35
N ARG A 401 -10.18 -20.32 -9.55
CA ARG A 401 -9.45 -19.78 -10.70
C ARG A 401 -9.88 -18.34 -11.03
N ARG A 402 -11.19 -18.06 -11.10
CA ARG A 402 -11.71 -16.71 -11.36
C ARG A 402 -11.32 -15.73 -10.25
N ALA A 403 -11.38 -16.16 -8.99
CA ALA A 403 -10.96 -15.33 -7.86
C ALA A 403 -9.46 -15.04 -7.90
N ALA A 404 -8.64 -16.06 -8.13
CA ALA A 404 -7.19 -15.98 -8.27
C ALA A 404 -6.77 -15.06 -9.43
N GLY A 405 -7.40 -15.21 -10.60
CA GLY A 405 -7.14 -14.34 -11.75
C GLY A 405 -7.52 -12.88 -11.50
N ARG A 406 -8.61 -12.61 -10.76
CA ARG A 406 -8.95 -11.24 -10.33
C ARG A 406 -7.94 -10.69 -9.33
N SER A 407 -7.49 -11.49 -8.36
CA SER A 407 -6.46 -11.05 -7.43
C SER A 407 -5.12 -10.81 -8.13
N ALA A 408 -4.71 -11.68 -9.05
CA ALA A 408 -3.49 -11.52 -9.84
C ALA A 408 -3.52 -10.20 -10.61
N ARG A 409 -4.58 -9.93 -11.39
CA ARG A 409 -4.73 -8.64 -12.12
C ARG A 409 -4.67 -7.41 -11.19
N LYS A 410 -5.30 -7.49 -10.02
CA LYS A 410 -5.26 -6.41 -9.02
C LYS A 410 -3.84 -6.22 -8.47
N LEU A 411 -3.11 -7.30 -8.23
CA LEU A 411 -1.73 -7.25 -7.75
C LEU A 411 -0.78 -6.73 -8.84
N THR A 412 -0.94 -7.15 -10.08
CA THR A 412 -0.18 -6.60 -11.23
C THR A 412 -0.37 -5.09 -11.36
N SER A 413 -1.61 -4.59 -11.24
CA SER A 413 -1.87 -3.14 -11.27
C SER A 413 -1.21 -2.40 -10.12
N LYS A 414 -1.26 -2.94 -8.89
CA LYS A 414 -0.58 -2.34 -7.72
C LYS A 414 0.94 -2.37 -7.85
N ARG A 415 1.47 -3.46 -8.40
CA ARG A 415 2.90 -3.60 -8.68
C ARG A 415 3.36 -2.53 -9.66
N ALA A 416 2.62 -2.31 -10.75
CA ALA A 416 2.94 -1.25 -11.72
C ALA A 416 2.93 0.15 -11.09
N GLU A 417 1.96 0.43 -10.21
CA GLU A 417 1.91 1.69 -9.45
C GLU A 417 3.14 1.86 -8.54
N SER A 418 3.51 0.79 -7.81
CA SER A 418 4.69 0.76 -6.94
C SER A 418 6.01 0.92 -7.71
N GLU A 419 6.15 0.26 -8.88
CA GLU A 419 7.31 0.41 -9.77
C GLU A 419 7.44 1.84 -10.31
N ALA A 420 6.33 2.48 -10.67
CA ALA A 420 6.32 3.88 -11.10
C ALA A 420 6.72 4.82 -9.96
N LYS A 421 6.22 4.57 -8.74
CA LYS A 421 6.58 5.34 -7.55
C LYS A 421 8.06 5.19 -7.19
N LEU A 422 8.59 3.96 -7.20
CA LEU A 422 10.00 3.68 -6.98
C LEU A 422 10.91 4.45 -7.96
N THR A 423 10.52 4.48 -9.24
CA THR A 423 11.25 5.21 -10.29
C THR A 423 11.31 6.71 -10.00
N ARG A 424 10.18 7.31 -9.58
CA ARG A 424 10.14 8.72 -9.18
C ARG A 424 11.03 9.00 -7.97
N LEU A 425 10.95 8.15 -6.94
CA LEU A 425 11.79 8.28 -5.73
C LEU A 425 13.29 8.19 -6.06
N ALA A 426 13.68 7.31 -6.98
CA ALA A 426 15.05 7.21 -7.45
C ALA A 426 15.51 8.49 -8.16
N GLN A 427 14.65 9.08 -9.00
CA GLN A 427 14.93 10.36 -9.68
C GLN A 427 15.06 11.50 -8.66
N THR A 428 14.16 11.60 -7.68
CA THR A 428 14.22 12.60 -6.62
C THR A 428 15.48 12.45 -5.77
N ALA A 429 15.84 11.23 -5.36
CA ALA A 429 17.08 11.00 -4.62
C ALA A 429 18.32 11.40 -5.44
N THR A 430 18.34 11.09 -6.74
CA THR A 430 19.42 11.49 -7.65
C THR A 430 19.51 13.01 -7.79
N ALA A 431 18.37 13.69 -7.91
CA ALA A 431 18.30 15.15 -7.97
C ALA A 431 18.88 15.78 -6.70
N HIS A 432 18.45 15.37 -5.50
CA HIS A 432 18.99 15.89 -4.24
C HIS A 432 20.49 15.60 -4.07
N ARG A 433 20.97 14.44 -4.53
CA ARG A 433 22.40 14.14 -4.55
C ARG A 433 23.17 15.12 -5.45
N GLN A 434 22.60 15.49 -6.60
CA GLN A 434 23.21 16.46 -7.49
C GLN A 434 23.16 17.88 -6.90
N GLU A 435 22.07 18.27 -6.24
CA GLU A 435 21.95 19.54 -5.52
C GLU A 435 23.03 19.68 -4.43
N LEU A 436 23.31 18.61 -3.68
CA LEU A 436 24.38 18.61 -2.69
C LEU A 436 25.76 18.86 -3.31
N LYS A 437 26.01 18.33 -4.51
CA LYS A 437 27.26 18.58 -5.24
C LYS A 437 27.34 20.04 -5.70
N THR A 438 26.26 20.60 -6.23
CA THR A 438 26.26 21.98 -6.72
C THR A 438 26.38 23.01 -5.58
N LEU A 439 25.91 22.68 -4.37
CA LEU A 439 26.09 23.55 -3.20
C LEU A 439 27.57 23.79 -2.84
N ALA A 440 28.44 22.79 -3.02
CA ALA A 440 29.87 22.96 -2.76
C ALA A 440 30.52 23.95 -3.74
N ASP A 441 30.12 23.92 -5.02
CA ASP A 441 30.60 24.87 -6.03
C ASP A 441 30.00 26.27 -5.83
N ALA A 442 28.74 26.35 -5.37
CA ALA A 442 28.09 27.59 -5.00
C ALA A 442 28.79 28.27 -3.81
N GLU A 443 29.18 27.50 -2.78
CA GLU A 443 29.94 28.00 -1.63
C GLU A 443 31.27 28.63 -2.08
N ARG A 444 32.07 27.91 -2.88
CA ARG A 444 33.32 28.45 -3.45
C ARG A 444 33.13 29.74 -4.25
N THR A 445 32.02 29.82 -5.00
CA THR A 445 31.69 31.01 -5.79
C THR A 445 31.30 32.18 -4.89
N ALA A 446 30.57 31.92 -3.80
CA ALA A 446 30.21 32.91 -2.81
C ALA A 446 31.44 33.45 -2.05
N HIS A 447 32.39 32.60 -1.65
CA HIS A 447 33.65 33.06 -1.04
C HIS A 447 34.43 34.00 -1.99
N LYS A 448 34.55 33.65 -3.27
CA LYS A 448 35.17 34.53 -4.27
C LYS A 448 34.43 35.86 -4.45
N ALA A 449 33.11 35.86 -4.32
CA ALA A 449 32.31 37.07 -4.38
C ALA A 449 32.52 37.96 -3.14
N VAL A 450 32.69 37.37 -1.96
CA VAL A 450 33.10 38.09 -0.74
C VAL A 450 34.49 38.71 -0.91
N ASP A 451 35.46 37.97 -1.45
CA ASP A 451 36.80 38.52 -1.76
C ASP A 451 36.70 39.73 -2.71
N GLY A 452 35.87 39.61 -3.76
CA GLY A 452 35.61 40.71 -4.69
C GLY A 452 34.96 41.93 -4.02
N LEU A 453 34.03 41.71 -3.08
CA LEU A 453 33.40 42.77 -2.30
C LEU A 453 34.41 43.49 -1.39
N ILE A 454 35.29 42.75 -0.71
CA ILE A 454 36.35 43.30 0.13
C ILE A 454 37.21 44.26 -0.70
N GLU A 455 37.70 43.82 -1.85
CA GLU A 455 38.53 44.65 -2.74
C GLU A 455 37.76 45.87 -3.28
N HIS A 456 36.48 45.70 -3.61
CA HIS A 456 35.61 46.81 -4.03
C HIS A 456 35.40 47.85 -2.92
N LEU A 457 35.12 47.43 -1.70
CA LEU A 457 34.91 48.34 -0.56
C LEU A 457 36.18 49.12 -0.22
N LYS A 458 37.37 48.50 -0.32
CA LYS A 458 38.66 49.20 -0.18
C LYS A 458 38.83 50.26 -1.25
N ALA A 459 38.54 49.93 -2.52
CA ALA A 459 38.59 50.90 -3.61
C ALA A 459 37.60 52.06 -3.39
N HIS A 460 36.37 51.77 -2.97
CA HIS A 460 35.35 52.76 -2.65
C HIS A 460 35.78 53.67 -1.48
N ALA A 461 36.32 53.08 -0.41
CA ALA A 461 36.81 53.82 0.76
C ALA A 461 37.88 54.84 0.38
N ARG A 462 38.85 54.42 -0.44
CA ARG A 462 39.91 55.31 -0.94
C ARG A 462 39.35 56.46 -1.78
N VAL A 463 38.35 56.20 -2.63
CA VAL A 463 37.70 57.22 -3.48
C VAL A 463 36.97 58.25 -2.62
N GLN A 464 36.21 57.80 -1.62
CA GLN A 464 35.51 58.69 -0.70
C GLN A 464 36.48 59.52 0.14
N ALA A 465 37.55 58.92 0.65
CA ALA A 465 38.60 59.65 1.39
C ALA A 465 39.28 60.72 0.50
N ALA A 466 39.59 60.40 -0.77
CA ALA A 466 40.18 61.35 -1.71
C ALA A 466 39.24 62.53 -2.00
N HIS A 467 37.94 62.26 -2.09
CA HIS A 467 36.93 63.28 -2.29
C HIS A 467 36.91 64.30 -1.15
N HIS A 468 36.95 63.83 0.11
CA HIS A 468 36.96 64.70 1.29
C HIS A 468 38.29 65.45 1.49
N LEU A 469 39.44 64.87 1.11
CA LEU A 469 40.76 65.52 1.19
C LEU A 469 41.03 66.51 0.05
N ALA A 470 40.26 66.45 -1.04
CA ALA A 470 40.53 67.15 -2.29
C ALA A 470 41.94 66.87 -2.90
N ASP A 471 42.58 65.77 -2.49
CA ASP A 471 43.89 65.32 -2.98
C ASP A 471 43.86 63.82 -3.34
N PRO A 472 43.75 63.47 -4.63
CA PRO A 472 43.78 62.09 -5.10
C PRO A 472 45.10 61.35 -4.86
N ALA A 473 46.21 62.08 -4.67
CA ALA A 473 47.51 61.48 -4.41
C ALA A 473 47.65 61.01 -2.96
N ALA A 474 46.89 61.61 -2.03
CA ALA A 474 46.95 61.30 -0.61
C ALA A 474 46.40 59.90 -0.27
N THR A 475 45.52 59.32 -1.09
CA THR A 475 44.87 58.02 -0.81
C THR A 475 45.40 56.86 -1.65
N GLY A 476 46.47 57.08 -2.40
CA GLY A 476 47.10 56.05 -3.22
C GLY A 476 46.31 55.65 -4.48
N ILE A 477 45.16 56.25 -4.79
CA ILE A 477 44.38 55.95 -6.01
C ILE A 477 45.20 56.14 -7.28
N THR A 478 46.05 57.16 -7.32
CA THR A 478 46.89 57.48 -8.48
C THR A 478 48.14 56.60 -8.58
N ARG A 479 48.50 55.89 -7.51
CA ARG A 479 49.55 54.86 -7.55
C ARG A 479 48.86 53.55 -7.88
N LEU A 480 48.96 53.11 -9.14
CA LEU A 480 48.78 51.71 -9.51
C LEU A 480 49.70 50.88 -8.62
N ARG A 481 49.22 50.42 -7.47
CA ARG A 481 49.94 49.47 -6.62
C ARG A 481 50.09 48.26 -7.53
N PRO A 482 51.32 47.88 -7.95
CA PRO A 482 51.48 46.67 -8.73
C PRO A 482 50.83 45.59 -7.88
N SER A 483 49.76 44.98 -8.38
CA SER A 483 49.03 43.91 -7.72
C SER A 483 50.12 43.00 -7.17
N ARG A 484 50.25 42.94 -5.84
CA ARG A 484 51.35 42.26 -5.19
C ARG A 484 51.19 40.82 -5.63
N GLY A 485 51.90 40.43 -6.70
CA GLY A 485 51.84 39.11 -7.27
C GLY A 485 52.12 38.22 -6.09
N ARG A 486 51.07 37.50 -5.65
CA ARG A 486 51.18 36.54 -4.57
C ARG A 486 52.18 35.55 -5.12
N ASN A 487 53.46 35.75 -4.80
CA ASN A 487 54.55 34.90 -5.24
C ASN A 487 54.22 33.53 -4.66
N THR A 488 53.59 32.68 -5.46
CA THR A 488 53.40 31.25 -5.21
C THR A 488 54.72 30.49 -5.33
N ALA A 489 55.86 31.19 -5.30
CA ALA A 489 57.20 30.63 -5.28
C ALA A 489 57.67 30.45 -3.82
N ALA A 490 57.04 29.52 -3.09
CA ALA A 490 57.59 28.93 -1.87
C ALA A 490 56.79 27.64 -1.55
N GLY A 491 57.19 26.54 -2.17
CA GLY A 491 56.62 25.21 -1.94
C GLY A 491 56.80 24.30 -3.14
N ALA A 492 58.05 24.10 -3.55
CA ALA A 492 58.47 22.98 -4.38
C ALA A 492 59.02 21.89 -3.45
#